data_AF-F0WHB0-F1
#
_entry.id   AF-F0WHB0-F1
#
_cell.length_a   1.000
_cell.length_b   1.000
_cell.length_c   1.000
_cell.angle_alpha   90.00
_cell.angle_beta   90.00
_cell.angle_gamma   90.00
#
_symmetry.space_group_name_H-M   'P 1'
#
loop_
_entity.id
_entity.type
_entity.pdbx_description
1 polymer ?
#
loop_
_entity_poly.entity_id
_entity_poly.type
_entity_poly.pdbx_seq_one_letter_code
_entity_poly.pdbx_strand_id
1 'polypeptide(L)'
;MSPKNLRRLYREASRTGNSSTKLKLDLPIQPRRIRELLNANSDFKYTKRKGSPLLKTCHKLRRVMWAEANVDRGAGLDRVIFSDEKKFNLDGPDGFKYY
;
A
#
# COMPACT_ATOMS: atom_id res chain seq x y z
N MET A 1 -11.45 4.32 -28.14
CA MET A 1 -10.91 5.33 -27.20
C MET A 1 -9.84 6.11 -27.95
N SER A 2 -9.91 7.44 -28.00
CA SER A 2 -8.91 8.25 -28.73
C SER A 2 -7.51 8.10 -28.12
N PRO A 3 -6.42 8.09 -28.91
CA PRO A 3 -5.04 8.07 -28.40
C PRO A 3 -4.74 9.20 -27.41
N LYS A 4 -5.40 10.36 -27.54
CA LYS A 4 -5.30 11.47 -26.58
C LYS A 4 -5.87 11.09 -25.21
N ASN A 5 -7.03 10.45 -25.19
CA ASN A 5 -7.69 10.04 -23.96
C ASN A 5 -6.94 8.90 -23.28
N LEU A 6 -6.34 7.99 -24.06
CA LEU A 6 -5.50 6.91 -23.52
C LEU A 6 -4.25 7.45 -22.81
N ARG A 7 -3.54 8.39 -23.45
CA ARG A 7 -2.38 9.07 -22.82
C ARG A 7 -2.78 9.84 -21.55
N ARG A 8 -3.92 10.53 -21.58
CA ARG A 8 -4.46 11.23 -20.40
C ARG A 8 -4.75 10.25 -19.26
N LEU A 9 -5.35 9.11 -19.55
CA LEU A 9 -5.63 8.05 -18.57
C LEU A 9 -4.33 7.55 -17.91
N TYR A 10 -3.32 7.18 -18.70
CA TYR A 10 -2.05 6.69 -18.18
C TYR A 10 -1.31 7.74 -17.34
N ARG A 11 -1.34 9.01 -17.76
CA ARG A 11 -0.75 10.11 -16.98
C ARG A 11 -1.45 10.28 -15.63
N GLU A 12 -2.79 10.26 -15.60
CA GLU A 12 -3.54 10.38 -14.35
C GLU A 12 -3.36 9.19 -13.42
N ALA A 13 -3.30 7.97 -13.99
CA ALA A 13 -3.03 6.75 -13.23
C ALA A 13 -1.66 6.82 -12.53
N SER A 14 -0.63 7.23 -13.27
CA SER A 14 0.74 7.37 -12.75
C SER A 14 0.86 8.45 -11.68
N ARG A 15 0.13 9.56 -11.82
CA ARG A 15 0.18 10.69 -10.89
C ARG A 15 -0.53 10.42 -9.56
N THR A 16 -1.67 9.73 -9.60
CA THR A 16 -2.61 9.72 -8.45
C THR A 16 -2.74 8.38 -7.75
N GLY A 17 -2.48 7.25 -8.41
CA GLY A 17 -2.77 5.92 -7.86
C GLY A 17 -4.26 5.71 -7.53
N ASN A 18 -5.15 6.43 -8.20
CA ASN A 18 -6.58 6.38 -7.98
C ASN A 18 -7.22 5.05 -8.42
N SER A 19 -8.42 4.76 -7.89
CA SER A 19 -9.20 3.60 -8.32
C SER A 19 -9.68 3.75 -9.77
N SER A 20 -9.96 2.63 -10.44
CA SER A 20 -10.48 2.62 -11.81
C SER A 20 -11.77 3.43 -11.98
N THR A 21 -12.60 3.53 -10.93
CA THR A 21 -13.82 4.34 -10.94
C THR A 21 -13.49 5.84 -10.97
N LYS A 22 -12.48 6.28 -10.20
CA LYS A 22 -12.02 7.67 -10.18
C LYS A 22 -11.21 8.03 -11.44
N LEU A 23 -10.50 7.06 -12.01
CA LEU A 23 -9.74 7.22 -13.26
C LEU A 23 -10.62 7.30 -14.52
N LYS A 24 -11.95 7.23 -14.39
CA LYS A 24 -12.87 7.30 -15.52
C LYS A 24 -12.83 8.65 -16.24
N LEU A 25 -12.45 9.75 -15.58
CA LEU A 25 -12.23 11.08 -16.19
C LEU A 25 -13.36 11.51 -17.16
N ASP A 26 -14.61 11.24 -16.78
CA ASP A 26 -15.82 11.47 -17.60
C ASP A 26 -15.85 10.76 -18.96
N LEU A 27 -14.95 9.80 -19.17
CA LEU A 27 -14.97 8.95 -20.34
C LEU A 27 -16.15 7.98 -20.25
N PRO A 28 -16.86 7.70 -21.36
CA PRO A 28 -17.97 6.74 -21.41
C PRO A 28 -17.44 5.28 -21.43
N ILE A 29 -16.47 4.96 -20.56
CA ILE A 29 -15.86 3.65 -20.45
C ILE A 29 -16.15 3.04 -19.09
N GLN A 30 -16.30 1.72 -19.06
CA GLN A 30 -16.52 1.01 -17.81
C GLN A 30 -15.22 0.90 -17.00
N PRO A 31 -15.27 0.94 -15.65
CA PRO A 31 -14.09 0.78 -14.80
C PRO A 31 -13.29 -0.50 -15.09
N ARG A 32 -13.97 -1.57 -15.53
CA ARG A 32 -13.30 -2.80 -15.99
C ARG A 32 -12.36 -2.55 -17.16
N ARG A 33 -12.81 -1.79 -18.16
CA ARG A 33 -12.00 -1.49 -19.36
C ARG A 33 -10.74 -0.70 -19.01
N ILE A 34 -10.82 0.18 -18.01
CA ILE A 34 -9.66 0.92 -17.49
C ILE A 34 -8.63 -0.04 -16.91
N ARG A 35 -9.06 -1.03 -16.12
CA ARG A 35 -8.15 -2.05 -15.57
C ARG A 35 -7.49 -2.90 -16.66
N GLU A 36 -8.24 -3.29 -17.69
CA GLU A 36 -7.68 -4.01 -18.85
C GLU A 36 -6.61 -3.18 -19.57
N LEU A 37 -6.87 -1.88 -19.80
CA LEU A 37 -5.92 -0.98 -20.46
C LEU A 37 -4.66 -0.73 -19.62
N LEU A 38 -4.79 -0.69 -18.29
CA LEU A 38 -3.65 -0.59 -17.38
C LEU A 38 -2.85 -1.89 -17.39
N ASN A 39 -3.52 -3.04 -17.28
CA ASN A 39 -2.84 -4.35 -17.30
C ASN A 39 -2.14 -4.65 -18.63
N ALA A 40 -2.65 -4.12 -19.75
CA ALA A 40 -2.05 -4.30 -21.07
C ALA A 40 -0.80 -3.43 -21.28
N ASN A 41 -0.59 -2.40 -20.46
CA ASN A 41 0.57 -1.52 -20.56
C ASN A 41 1.67 -2.01 -19.59
N SER A 42 2.88 -2.26 -20.12
CA SER A 42 4.05 -2.72 -19.37
C SER A 42 4.49 -1.79 -18.24
N ASP A 43 4.15 -0.50 -18.31
CA ASP A 43 4.51 0.51 -17.31
C ASP A 43 3.71 0.33 -16.01
N PHE A 44 2.58 -0.38 -16.04
CA PHE A 44 1.71 -0.57 -14.88
C PHE A 44 1.72 -2.02 -14.42
N LYS A 45 2.08 -2.23 -13.14
CA LYS A 45 2.00 -3.54 -12.50
C LYS A 45 0.98 -3.54 -11.37
N TYR A 46 -0.02 -4.41 -11.47
CA TYR A 46 -0.93 -4.64 -10.35
C TYR A 46 -0.17 -5.24 -9.16
N THR A 47 -0.31 -4.60 -7.99
CA THR A 47 0.30 -5.07 -6.74
C THR A 47 -0.73 -4.99 -5.62
N LYS A 48 -0.87 -6.07 -4.85
CA LYS A 48 -1.70 -6.07 -3.64
C LYS A 48 -1.08 -5.15 -2.59
N ARG A 49 -1.92 -4.34 -1.93
CA ARG A 49 -1.49 -3.57 -0.77
C ARG A 49 -1.10 -4.54 0.35
N LYS A 50 0.07 -4.34 0.96
CA LYS A 50 0.47 -5.09 2.16
C LYS A 50 -0.52 -4.76 3.27
N GLY A 51 -0.98 -5.79 3.99
CA GLY A 51 -1.83 -5.60 5.16
C GLY A 51 -1.07 -4.81 6.21
N SER A 52 -1.58 -3.63 6.57
CA SER A 52 -1.02 -2.81 7.65
C SER A 52 -2.15 -2.11 8.39
N PRO A 53 -2.06 -1.97 9.72
CA PRO A 53 -3.05 -1.20 10.46
C PRO A 53 -3.06 0.26 9.98
N LEU A 54 -4.25 0.88 10.02
CA LEU A 54 -4.40 2.27 9.62
C LEU A 54 -3.59 3.18 10.55
N LEU A 55 -2.60 3.89 10.00
CA LEU A 55 -1.84 4.90 10.73
C LEU A 55 -2.53 6.25 10.63
N LYS A 56 -3.22 6.66 11.71
CA LYS A 56 -3.72 8.02 11.88
C LYS A 56 -2.55 9.02 11.94
N THR A 57 -2.83 10.29 11.68
CA THR A 57 -1.81 11.36 11.72
C THR A 57 -1.06 11.40 13.05
N CYS A 58 -1.78 11.25 14.18
CA CYS A 58 -1.16 11.17 15.51
C CYS A 58 -0.22 9.98 15.69
N HIS A 59 -0.52 8.82 15.07
CA HIS A 59 0.36 7.64 15.14
C HIS A 59 1.66 7.88 14.37
N LYS A 60 1.58 8.52 13.20
CA LYS A 60 2.75 8.87 12.39
C LYS A 60 3.65 9.86 13.13
N LEU A 61 3.05 10.92 13.69
CA LEU A 61 3.79 11.93 14.45
C LEU A 61 4.52 11.31 15.64
N ARG A 62 3.83 10.53 16.48
CA ARG A 62 4.46 9.87 17.63
C ARG A 62 5.58 8.91 17.23
N ARG A 63 5.41 8.17 16.14
CA ARG A 63 6.45 7.27 15.63
C ARG A 63 7.69 8.02 15.17
N VAL A 64 7.52 9.15 14.46
CA VAL A 64 8.63 10.01 14.03
C VAL A 64 9.34 10.61 15.23
N MET A 65 8.60 11.23 16.17
CA MET A 65 9.18 11.80 17.38
C MET A 65 9.94 10.77 18.21
N TRP A 66 9.40 9.55 18.35
CA TRP A 66 10.09 8.47 19.03
C TRP A 66 11.36 8.07 18.28
N ALA A 67 11.31 7.94 16.95
CA ALA A 67 12.48 7.60 16.16
C ALA A 67 13.57 8.68 16.26
N GLU A 68 13.23 9.96 16.11
CA GLU A 68 14.15 11.08 16.26
C GLU A 68 14.79 11.13 17.65
N ALA A 69 14.01 10.89 18.71
CA ALA A 69 14.53 10.86 20.08
C ALA A 69 15.43 9.65 20.38
N ASN A 70 15.39 8.60 19.55
CA ASN A 70 16.08 7.34 19.80
C ASN A 70 17.12 6.97 18.72
N VAL A 71 17.26 7.75 17.64
CA VAL A 71 18.13 7.43 16.50
C VAL A 71 19.61 7.41 16.91
N ASP A 72 20.04 8.36 17.74
CA ASP A 72 21.42 8.48 18.21
C ASP A 72 21.62 7.83 19.59
N ARG A 73 20.64 7.06 20.08
CA ARG A 73 20.63 6.55 21.46
C ARG A 73 21.71 5.51 21.77
N GLY A 74 22.43 5.00 20.75
CA GLY A 74 23.63 4.18 20.89
C GLY A 74 23.53 3.13 22.02
N ALA A 75 24.43 3.23 23.00
CA ALA A 75 24.56 2.40 24.20
C ALA A 75 23.40 2.51 25.24
N GLY A 76 22.22 2.91 24.79
CA GLY A 76 20.98 2.87 25.58
C GLY A 76 20.05 1.74 25.18
N LEU A 77 20.20 1.15 23.98
CA LEU A 77 19.37 0.04 23.50
C LEU A 77 19.82 -1.33 24.01
N ASP A 78 21.12 -1.49 24.28
CA ASP A 78 21.73 -2.69 24.89
C ASP A 78 21.19 -2.99 26.30
N ARG A 79 20.66 -1.97 26.98
CA ARG A 79 20.02 -2.08 28.30
C ARG A 79 18.51 -2.23 28.24
N VAL A 80 17.90 -2.22 27.05
CA VAL A 80 16.45 -2.33 26.89
C VAL A 80 16.07 -3.81 26.77
N ILE A 81 15.26 -4.28 27.71
CA ILE A 81 14.60 -5.58 27.61
C ILE A 81 13.25 -5.36 26.95
N PHE A 82 13.11 -5.81 25.69
CA PHE A 82 11.85 -5.77 24.97
C PHE A 82 10.95 -6.93 25.40
N SER A 83 9.67 -6.64 25.62
CA SER A 83 8.63 -7.63 25.87
C SER A 83 7.42 -7.36 24.98
N ASP A 84 6.78 -8.44 24.53
CA ASP A 84 5.52 -8.41 23.80
C ASP A 84 4.82 -9.77 24.00
N GLU A 85 3.50 -9.79 23.87
CA GLU A 85 2.71 -11.01 23.92
C GLU A 85 2.32 -11.43 22.51
N LYS A 86 2.73 -12.63 22.12
CA LYS A 86 2.32 -13.22 20.85
C LYS A 86 1.42 -14.43 21.11
N LYS A 87 0.24 -14.43 20.51
CA LYS A 87 -0.61 -15.62 20.48
C LYS A 87 0.04 -16.73 19.64
N PHE A 88 0.37 -17.85 20.26
CA PHE A 88 0.84 -19.06 19.60
C PHE A 88 -0.34 -20.02 19.41
N ASN A 89 -0.79 -20.21 18.17
CA ASN A 89 -1.82 -21.21 17.87
C ASN A 89 -1.11 -22.53 17.54
N LEU A 90 -1.47 -23.62 18.23
CA LEU A 90 -0.82 -24.95 18.08
C LEU A 90 -0.96 -25.52 16.65
N ASP A 91 -2.05 -25.20 15.95
CA ASP A 91 -2.33 -25.67 14.59
C ASP A 91 -2.14 -24.61 13.49
N GLY A 92 -1.62 -23.42 13.85
CA GLY A 92 -1.53 -22.29 12.93
C GLY A 92 -2.89 -21.86 12.32
N PRO A 93 -2.93 -20.81 11.51
CA PRO A 93 -4.14 -20.43 10.77
C PRO A 93 -4.45 -21.35 9.58
N ASP A 94 -3.55 -22.27 9.22
CA ASP A 94 -3.60 -22.99 7.94
C ASP A 94 -3.51 -24.51 8.14
N GLY A 95 -4.67 -25.13 8.36
CA GLY A 95 -4.88 -26.49 7.85
C GLY A 95 -4.81 -26.47 6.32
N PHE A 96 -3.85 -27.18 5.73
CA PHE A 96 -3.67 -27.50 4.30
C PHE A 96 -3.81 -26.38 3.24
N LYS A 97 -3.94 -25.10 3.61
CA LYS A 97 -4.10 -23.98 2.67
C LYS A 97 -2.94 -23.01 2.78
N TYR A 98 -1.98 -23.16 1.87
CA TYR A 98 -0.94 -22.17 1.61
C TYR A 98 -1.51 -21.07 0.68
N TYR A 99 -1.24 -19.80 0.99
CA TYR A 99 -1.45 -18.66 0.07
C TYR A 99 -0.13 -18.07 -0.39
#